data_AF-A0A518G750-F1
#
_entry.id   AF-A0A518G750-F1
#
_cell.length_a   1.000
_cell.length_b   1.000
_cell.length_c   1.000
_cell.angle_alpha   90.00
_cell.angle_beta   90.00
_cell.angle_gamma   90.00
#
_symmetry.space_group_name_H-M   'P 1'
#
loop_
_entity.id
_entity.type
_entity.pdbx_description
1 polymer ?
#
loop_
_entity_poly.entity_id
_entity_poly.type
_entity_poly.pdbx_seq_one_letter_code
_entity_poly.pdbx_strand_id
1 'polypeptide(L)'
;MERGGLNCELLTSIVSDATKAAELPSYLPLLKSLIESGATFEVAGARIGISKTTAQRWIAKHGTDATRRLKPRLSSEQSERIRELRRNGKTFLEIVDALGVSRGSAYRHAKRKATKRCPLCRQLYNGNCCLLCEARSYRKRSTAATA
;
A
#
# COMPACT_ATOMS: atom_id res chain seq x y z
N MET A 1 30.91 20.64 31.55
CA MET A 1 30.51 20.22 30.18
C MET A 1 29.00 20.21 30.13
N GLU A 2 28.44 21.37 29.86
CA GLU A 2 26.99 21.59 29.77
C GLU A 2 26.54 21.19 28.37
N ARG A 3 25.58 20.26 28.29
CA ARG A 3 24.95 19.89 27.02
C ARG A 3 23.80 20.86 26.78
N GLY A 4 24.02 21.75 25.81
CA GLY A 4 23.04 22.71 25.33
C GLY A 4 21.73 22.05 24.89
N GLY A 5 20.66 22.80 25.13
CA GLY A 5 19.28 22.34 25.01
C GLY A 5 18.83 22.10 23.59
N LEU A 6 17.81 21.25 23.48
CA LEU A 6 16.79 21.35 22.45
C LEU A 6 15.46 21.26 23.19
N ASN A 7 14.85 22.44 23.41
CA ASN A 7 13.48 22.56 23.90
C ASN A 7 12.55 21.85 22.92
N CYS A 8 11.85 20.84 23.41
CA CYS A 8 10.94 19.98 22.65
C CYS A 8 9.55 20.62 22.43
N GLU A 9 9.44 21.94 22.56
CA GLU A 9 8.15 22.66 22.58
C GLU A 9 7.75 23.29 21.23
N LEU A 10 8.36 22.87 20.13
CA LEU A 10 8.09 23.42 18.78
C LEU A 10 7.59 22.37 17.78
N LEU A 11 6.80 21.41 18.26
CA LEU A 11 6.14 20.40 17.41
C LEU A 11 4.62 20.30 17.67
N THR A 12 3.94 21.43 17.88
CA THR A 12 2.46 21.51 17.93
C THR A 12 1.85 22.22 16.71
N SER A 13 2.50 22.14 15.55
CA SER A 13 1.93 22.59 14.28
C SER A 13 1.90 21.51 13.19
N ILE A 14 1.98 20.23 13.56
CA ILE A 14 1.52 19.15 12.68
C ILE A 14 0.01 19.00 12.89
N VAL A 15 -0.74 20.04 12.51
CA VAL A 15 -2.15 19.84 12.21
C VAL A 15 -2.15 18.99 10.95
N SER A 16 -2.50 17.73 11.16
CA SER A 16 -2.84 16.78 10.12
C SER A 16 -3.87 17.42 9.17
N ASP A 17 -3.39 17.92 8.03
CA ASP A 17 -4.15 18.41 6.86
C ASP A 17 -4.90 17.27 6.16
N ALA A 18 -5.60 16.44 6.93
CA ALA A 18 -6.40 15.32 6.46
C ALA A 18 -7.81 15.75 6.00
N THR A 19 -8.10 17.05 5.97
CA THR A 19 -9.42 17.60 5.61
C THR A 19 -9.39 18.61 4.45
N LYS A 20 -8.40 18.57 3.56
CA LYS A 20 -8.61 19.10 2.20
C LYS A 20 -9.30 18.03 1.37
N ALA A 21 -10.62 17.90 1.55
CA ALA A 21 -11.48 17.44 0.47
C ALA A 21 -11.16 18.35 -0.73
N ALA A 22 -10.35 17.81 -1.65
CA ALA A 22 -9.65 18.63 -2.63
C ALA A 22 -10.67 19.28 -3.57
N GLU A 23 -10.99 20.55 -3.29
CA GLU A 23 -11.70 21.42 -4.21
C GLU A 23 -11.03 21.28 -5.58
N LEU A 24 -11.84 20.97 -6.59
CA LEU A 24 -11.36 20.84 -7.95
C LEU A 24 -10.67 22.15 -8.33
N PRO A 25 -9.43 22.11 -8.86
CA PRO A 25 -8.76 23.33 -9.28
C PRO A 25 -9.65 24.08 -10.26
N SER A 26 -9.96 25.34 -9.96
CA SER A 26 -10.91 26.19 -10.72
C SER A 26 -10.65 26.17 -12.23
N TYR A 27 -9.38 26.08 -12.63
CA TYR A 27 -8.94 26.09 -14.02
C TYR A 27 -8.96 24.74 -14.74
N LEU A 28 -9.39 23.66 -14.09
CA LEU A 28 -9.36 22.32 -14.65
C LEU A 28 -10.27 22.13 -15.89
N PRO A 29 -11.51 22.67 -15.94
CA PRO A 29 -12.34 22.58 -17.14
C PRO A 29 -11.71 23.27 -18.35
N LEU A 30 -11.06 24.42 -18.13
CA LEU A 30 -10.35 25.17 -19.16
C LEU A 30 -9.10 24.45 -19.64
N LEU A 31 -8.38 23.79 -18.74
CA LEU A 31 -7.23 22.97 -19.10
C LEU A 31 -7.64 21.77 -19.96
N LYS A 32 -8.78 21.13 -19.66
CA LYS A 32 -9.33 20.03 -20.46
C LYS A 32 -9.68 20.46 -21.87
N SER A 33 -10.41 21.57 -22.05
CA SER A 33 -10.81 22.05 -23.38
C SER A 33 -9.61 22.48 -24.24
N LEU A 34 -8.56 23.04 -23.64
CA LEU A 34 -7.31 23.34 -24.36
C LEU A 34 -6.59 22.07 -24.83
N ILE A 35 -6.60 21.00 -24.04
CA ILE A 35 -5.98 19.73 -24.43
C ILE A 35 -6.81 19.02 -25.50
N GLU A 36 -8.15 19.02 -25.37
CA GLU A 36 -9.07 18.45 -26.36
C GLU A 36 -8.98 19.17 -27.72
N SER A 37 -8.73 20.49 -27.72
CA SER A 37 -8.44 21.25 -28.94
C SER A 37 -7.03 21.04 -29.51
N GLY A 38 -6.23 20.14 -28.92
CA GLY A 38 -4.91 19.73 -29.41
C GLY A 38 -3.74 20.54 -28.87
N ALA A 39 -3.95 21.44 -27.90
CA ALA A 39 -2.83 22.17 -27.30
C ALA A 39 -1.96 21.25 -26.44
N THR A 40 -0.64 21.44 -26.50
CA THR A 40 0.28 20.72 -25.63
C THR A 40 0.14 21.20 -24.19
N PHE A 41 0.48 20.35 -23.21
CA PHE A 41 0.47 20.71 -21.78
C PHE A 41 1.30 21.94 -21.43
N GLU A 42 2.30 22.25 -22.25
CA GLU A 42 3.17 23.41 -22.09
C GLU A 42 2.45 24.69 -22.49
N VAL A 43 1.81 24.70 -23.66
CA VAL A 43 1.01 25.83 -24.16
C VAL A 43 -0.25 26.02 -23.32
N ALA A 44 -0.94 24.94 -22.98
CA ALA A 44 -2.15 25.00 -22.16
C ALA A 44 -1.84 25.47 -20.74
N GLY A 45 -0.73 25.01 -20.16
CA GLY A 45 -0.27 25.47 -18.85
C GLY A 45 0.09 26.96 -18.86
N ALA A 46 0.87 27.40 -19.86
CA ALA A 46 1.25 28.81 -20.00
C ALA A 46 0.04 29.74 -20.14
N ARG A 47 -0.98 29.34 -20.93
CA ARG A 47 -2.23 30.10 -21.10
C ARG A 47 -3.02 30.28 -19.82
N ILE A 48 -2.90 29.36 -18.87
CA ILE A 48 -3.61 29.38 -17.59
C ILE A 48 -2.68 29.79 -16.43
N GLY A 49 -1.42 30.14 -16.72
CA GLY A 49 -0.45 30.54 -15.70
C GLY A 49 0.02 29.41 -14.77
N ILE A 50 -0.05 28.15 -15.23
CA ILE A 50 0.44 26.99 -14.48
C ILE A 50 1.62 26.31 -15.19
N SER A 51 2.53 25.73 -14.41
CA SER A 51 3.64 24.97 -14.99
C SER A 51 3.12 23.71 -15.72
N LYS A 52 3.86 23.29 -16.76
CA LYS A 52 3.61 22.04 -17.50
C LYS A 52 3.44 20.83 -16.57
N THR A 53 4.28 20.72 -15.54
CA THR A 53 4.24 19.62 -14.56
C THR A 53 2.98 19.66 -13.70
N THR A 54 2.49 20.85 -13.34
CA THR A 54 1.24 21.03 -12.61
C THR A 54 0.04 20.67 -13.49
N ALA A 55 0.02 21.13 -14.75
CA ALA A 55 -1.00 20.78 -15.72
C ALA A 55 -1.11 19.25 -15.92
N GLN A 56 0.04 18.59 -16.11
CA GLN A 56 0.12 17.12 -16.21
C GLN A 56 -0.42 16.42 -14.96
N ARG A 57 -0.03 16.89 -13.76
CA ARG A 57 -0.51 16.32 -12.48
C ARG A 57 -2.01 16.51 -12.31
N TRP A 58 -2.54 17.67 -12.65
CA TRP A 58 -3.97 17.96 -12.53
C TRP A 58 -4.79 17.08 -13.47
N ILE A 59 -4.37 16.91 -14.72
CA ILE A 59 -5.04 16.00 -15.65
C ILE A 59 -4.88 14.54 -15.22
N ALA A 60 -3.70 14.11 -14.76
CA ALA A 60 -3.52 12.75 -14.26
C ALA A 60 -4.36 12.45 -13.00
N LYS A 61 -4.59 13.45 -12.15
CA LYS A 61 -5.31 13.30 -10.88
C LYS A 61 -6.82 13.51 -10.99
N HIS A 62 -7.25 14.42 -11.86
CA HIS A 62 -8.62 14.94 -11.92
C HIS A 62 -9.17 15.01 -13.37
N GLY A 63 -8.35 14.73 -14.38
CA GLY A 63 -8.69 14.81 -15.80
C GLY A 63 -9.64 13.73 -16.30
N THR A 64 -10.05 12.78 -15.44
CA THR A 64 -11.03 11.71 -15.72
C THR A 64 -10.80 10.99 -17.05
N ASP A 65 -9.79 10.14 -17.05
CA ASP A 65 -9.76 8.87 -17.80
C ASP A 65 -8.62 7.95 -17.30
N ALA A 66 -7.70 8.52 -16.53
CA ALA A 66 -6.91 7.76 -15.58
C ALA A 66 -7.79 7.31 -14.41
N THR A 67 -8.77 6.42 -14.66
CA THR A 67 -8.85 5.27 -13.76
C THR A 67 -7.45 4.70 -13.81
N ARG A 68 -6.60 5.10 -12.85
CA ARG A 68 -5.25 4.56 -12.68
C ARG A 68 -5.49 3.07 -12.78
N ARG A 69 -5.17 2.42 -13.91
CA ARG A 69 -5.61 1.06 -14.21
C ARG A 69 -5.08 0.22 -13.07
N LEU A 70 -5.91 0.05 -12.05
CA LEU A 70 -5.54 -0.63 -10.82
C LEU A 70 -5.48 -2.04 -11.33
N LYS A 71 -4.25 -2.51 -11.59
CA LYS A 71 -4.05 -3.89 -12.02
C LYS A 71 -4.89 -4.74 -11.06
N PRO A 72 -5.83 -5.54 -11.57
CA PRO A 72 -6.75 -6.27 -10.73
C PRO A 72 -5.93 -7.01 -9.67
N ARG A 73 -6.29 -6.77 -8.40
CA ARG A 73 -5.63 -7.46 -7.30
C ARG A 73 -5.98 -8.93 -7.41
N LEU A 74 -4.99 -9.80 -7.19
CA LEU A 74 -5.24 -11.24 -7.07
C LEU A 74 -6.30 -11.50 -6.02
N SER A 75 -7.20 -12.44 -6.30
CA SER A 75 -8.18 -12.87 -5.31
C SER A 75 -7.48 -13.53 -4.11
N SER A 76 -8.19 -13.58 -2.98
CA SER A 76 -7.72 -14.30 -1.78
C SER A 76 -7.48 -15.79 -2.09
N GLU A 77 -8.35 -16.39 -2.88
CA GLU A 77 -8.26 -17.78 -3.33
C GLU A 77 -7.02 -18.02 -4.21
N GLN A 78 -6.80 -17.19 -5.23
CA GLN A 78 -5.60 -17.28 -6.08
C GLN A 78 -4.32 -17.12 -5.25
N SER A 79 -4.35 -16.21 -4.27
CA SER A 79 -3.22 -16.01 -3.36
C SER A 79 -2.94 -17.23 -2.50
N GLU A 80 -3.96 -17.96 -2.04
CA GLU A 80 -3.80 -19.19 -1.29
C GLU A 80 -3.29 -20.33 -2.18
N ARG A 81 -3.81 -20.43 -3.41
CA ARG A 81 -3.37 -21.41 -4.41
C ARG A 81 -1.89 -21.25 -4.76
N ILE A 82 -1.40 -20.01 -4.90
CA ILE A 82 0.04 -19.72 -5.08
C ILE A 82 0.86 -20.27 -3.91
N ARG A 83 0.39 -20.13 -2.67
CA ARG A 83 1.10 -20.63 -1.47
C ARG A 83 1.08 -22.15 -1.37
N GLU A 84 -0.02 -22.77 -1.78
CA GLU A 84 -0.17 -24.22 -1.82
C GLU A 84 0.78 -24.83 -2.85
N LEU A 85 0.76 -24.35 -4.10
CA LEU A 85 1.68 -24.81 -5.14
C LEU A 85 3.14 -24.62 -4.73
N ARG A 86 3.46 -23.50 -4.06
CA ARG A 86 4.81 -23.27 -3.53
C ARG A 86 5.18 -24.27 -2.43
N ARG A 87 4.26 -24.61 -1.53
CA ARG A 87 4.46 -25.64 -0.50
C ARG A 87 4.70 -27.01 -1.13
N ASN A 88 4.05 -27.30 -2.25
CA ASN A 88 4.21 -28.53 -3.03
C ASN A 88 5.50 -28.55 -3.88
N GLY A 89 6.41 -27.59 -3.69
CA GLY A 89 7.72 -27.57 -4.34
C GLY A 89 7.73 -26.99 -5.76
N LYS A 90 6.58 -26.54 -6.30
CA LYS A 90 6.51 -25.96 -7.64
C LYS A 90 7.38 -24.71 -7.76
N THR A 91 7.99 -24.57 -8.93
CA THR A 91 8.80 -23.40 -9.30
C THR A 91 7.88 -22.22 -9.62
N PHE A 92 8.44 -21.00 -9.59
CA PHE A 92 7.67 -19.81 -9.93
C PHE A 92 7.16 -19.81 -11.38
N LEU A 93 7.89 -20.45 -12.31
CA LEU A 93 7.46 -20.58 -13.69
C LEU A 93 6.22 -21.48 -13.78
N GLU A 94 6.27 -22.66 -13.19
CA GLU A 94 5.11 -23.57 -13.16
C GLU A 94 3.89 -22.94 -12.48
N ILE A 95 4.07 -22.12 -11.44
CA ILE A 95 2.98 -21.39 -10.78
C ILE A 95 2.38 -20.32 -11.70
N VAL A 96 3.23 -19.62 -12.45
CA VAL A 96 2.81 -18.61 -13.43
C VAL A 96 1.99 -19.29 -14.53
N ASP A 97 2.48 -20.41 -15.06
CA ASP A 97 1.81 -21.17 -16.11
C ASP A 97 0.48 -21.76 -15.63
N ALA A 98 0.44 -22.27 -14.39
CA ALA A 98 -0.77 -22.89 -13.84
C ALA A 98 -1.89 -21.88 -13.50
N LEU A 99 -1.55 -20.63 -13.14
CA LEU A 99 -2.52 -19.65 -12.63
C LEU A 99 -2.69 -18.41 -13.51
N GLY A 100 -1.89 -18.27 -14.58
CA GLY A 100 -1.92 -17.10 -15.46
C GLY A 100 -1.52 -15.80 -14.76
N VAL A 101 -0.65 -15.87 -13.75
CA VAL A 101 -0.26 -14.72 -12.92
C VAL A 101 1.12 -14.21 -13.29
N SER A 102 1.43 -12.93 -13.04
CA SER A 102 2.81 -12.45 -13.27
C SER A 102 3.81 -13.09 -12.31
N ARG A 103 5.06 -13.33 -12.76
CA ARG A 103 6.15 -13.87 -11.93
C ARG A 103 6.39 -13.04 -10.65
N GLY A 104 6.31 -11.71 -10.75
CA GLY A 104 6.43 -10.81 -9.60
C GLY A 104 5.28 -10.96 -8.60
N SER A 105 4.07 -11.21 -9.08
CA SER A 105 2.92 -11.52 -8.23
C SER A 105 3.08 -12.88 -7.55
N ALA A 106 3.44 -13.92 -8.29
CA ALA A 106 3.71 -15.25 -7.73
C ALA A 106 4.76 -15.17 -6.61
N TYR A 107 5.88 -14.48 -6.85
CA TYR A 107 6.92 -14.26 -5.84
C TYR A 107 6.40 -13.54 -4.59
N ARG A 108 5.67 -12.43 -4.75
CA ARG A 108 5.14 -11.65 -3.62
C ARG A 108 4.15 -12.44 -2.76
N HIS A 109 3.30 -13.25 -3.39
CA HIS A 109 2.25 -14.01 -2.69
C HIS A 109 2.75 -15.36 -2.14
N ALA A 110 3.80 -15.92 -2.74
CA ALA A 110 4.48 -17.13 -2.26
C ALA A 110 5.42 -16.87 -1.06
N LYS A 111 5.87 -15.62 -0.85
CA LYS A 111 6.64 -15.24 0.33
C LYS A 111 5.83 -15.57 1.59
N ARG A 112 6.48 -16.13 2.63
CA ARG A 112 5.85 -16.42 3.93
C ARG A 112 5.09 -15.19 4.43
N LYS A 113 3.96 -15.42 5.14
CA LYS A 113 3.12 -14.35 5.71
C LYS A 113 4.00 -13.26 6.31
N ALA A 114 3.68 -12.00 6.02
CA ALA A 114 4.34 -10.86 6.63
C ALA A 114 4.41 -11.09 8.15
N THR A 115 5.61 -10.94 8.72
CA THR A 115 5.81 -11.08 10.15
C THR A 115 4.90 -10.11 10.88
N LYS A 116 3.91 -10.65 11.59
CA LYS A 116 2.99 -9.88 12.43
C LYS A 116 3.62 -9.74 13.81
N ARG A 117 3.31 -8.66 14.53
CA ARG A 117 3.59 -8.58 15.98
C ARG A 117 2.44 -9.20 16.75
N CYS A 118 2.75 -10.06 17.70
CA CYS A 118 1.76 -10.60 18.63
C CYS A 118 1.16 -9.46 19.48
N PRO A 119 -0.17 -9.36 19.64
CA PRO A 119 -0.77 -8.34 20.49
C PRO A 119 -0.44 -8.55 21.98
N LEU A 120 -0.21 -9.80 22.40
CA LEU A 120 0.03 -10.15 23.80
C LEU A 120 1.50 -9.97 24.22
N CYS A 121 2.44 -10.51 23.45
CA CYS A 121 3.86 -10.52 23.82
C CYS A 121 4.76 -9.69 22.89
N ARG A 122 4.19 -9.01 21.89
CA ARG A 122 4.90 -8.17 20.89
C ARG A 122 5.94 -8.88 20.01
N GLN A 123 6.20 -10.17 20.23
CA GLN A 123 7.11 -10.97 19.40
C GLN A 123 6.61 -11.09 17.96
N LEU A 124 7.56 -11.18 17.03
CA LEU A 124 7.28 -11.42 15.62
C LEU A 124 6.86 -12.88 15.41
N TYR A 125 5.82 -13.10 14.63
CA TYR A 125 5.38 -14.43 14.24
C TYR A 125 4.94 -14.46 12.76
N ASN A 126 5.14 -15.61 12.13
CA ASN A 126 4.82 -15.89 10.73
C ASN A 126 3.78 -17.02 10.66
N GLY A 127 2.52 -16.71 10.95
CA GLY A 127 1.49 -17.74 11.01
C GLY A 127 0.11 -17.21 11.34
N ASN A 128 -0.75 -18.08 11.89
CA ASN A 128 -2.07 -17.73 12.38
C ASN A 128 -2.03 -17.26 13.84
N CYS A 129 -1.11 -17.79 14.63
CA CYS A 129 -0.96 -17.56 16.07
C CYS A 129 0.51 -17.35 16.45
N CYS A 130 0.72 -16.73 17.62
CA CYS A 130 2.06 -16.62 18.21
C CYS A 130 2.36 -17.88 19.01
N LEU A 131 3.34 -18.67 18.56
CA LEU A 131 3.71 -19.95 19.19
C LEU A 131 4.13 -19.80 20.66
N LEU A 132 4.76 -18.67 21.02
CA LEU A 132 5.15 -18.41 22.41
C LEU A 132 3.93 -18.24 23.33
N CYS A 133 2.93 -17.49 22.87
CA CYS A 133 1.69 -17.29 23.61
C CYS A 133 0.83 -18.56 23.62
N GLU A 134 0.78 -19.29 22.51
CA GLU A 134 0.09 -20.57 22.42
C GLU A 134 0.67 -21.61 23.38
N ALA A 135 1.99 -21.74 23.44
CA ALA A 135 2.68 -22.60 24.40
C ALA A 135 2.40 -22.19 25.86
N ARG A 136 2.38 -20.88 26.17
CA ARG A 136 2.01 -20.39 27.51
C ARG A 136 0.57 -20.72 27.87
N SER A 137 -0.37 -20.53 26.94
CA SER A 137 -1.77 -20.89 27.14
C SER A 137 -1.97 -22.40 27.31
N TYR A 138 -1.21 -23.22 26.57
CA TYR A 138 -1.20 -24.66 26.75
C TYR A 138 -0.75 -25.06 28.16
N ARG A 139 0.39 -24.53 28.65
CA ARG A 139 0.87 -24.79 30.03
C ARG A 139 -0.15 -24.40 31.10
N LYS A 140 -0.79 -23.23 30.98
CA LYS A 140 -1.80 -22.80 31.96
C LYS A 140 -3.00 -23.75 32.01
N ARG A 141 -3.45 -24.24 30.85
CA ARG A 141 -4.55 -25.20 30.75
C ARG A 141 -4.16 -26.58 31.28
N SER A 142 -2.94 -27.04 31.01
CA SER A 142 -2.48 -28.34 31.53
C SER A 142 -2.37 -28.31 33.05
N THR A 143 -1.84 -27.23 33.64
CA THR A 143 -1.74 -27.10 35.11
C THR A 143 -3.11 -27.00 35.79
N ALA A 144 -4.09 -26.36 35.12
CA ALA A 144 -5.45 -26.26 35.64
C ALA A 144 -6.26 -27.57 35.50
N ALA A 145 -5.85 -28.48 34.62
CA ALA A 145 -6.49 -29.80 34.46
C ALA A 145 -5.95 -30.85 35.45
N THR A 146 -4.80 -30.59 36.06
CA THR A 146 -4.14 -31.48 37.04
C THR A 146 -4.34 -31.03 38.50
N ALA A 147 -5.02 -29.91 38.73
CA ALA A 147 -5.36 -29.37 40.04
C ALA A 147 -6.84 -29.65 40.35
#